data_AF-A0A7R9V355-F1
#
_entry.id   AF-A0A7R9V355-F1
#
_cell.length_a   1.000
_cell.length_b   1.000
_cell.length_c   1.000
_cell.angle_alpha   90.00
_cell.angle_beta   90.00
_cell.angle_gamma   90.00
#
_symmetry.space_group_name_H-M   'P 1'
#
loop_
_entity.id
_entity.type
_entity.pdbx_description
1 polymer ?
#
loop_
_entity_poly.entity_id
_entity_poly.type
_entity_poly.pdbx_seq_one_letter_code
_entity_poly.pdbx_strand_id
1 'polypeptide(L)'
;MGAHRQPWYSRGIRQAVLRAAADNDWKSRYRIYVGQGDGELGGTYSEGLARSTFCLVAPGDGWSSRAEDAVLHGCIPVVVMDRVHAVFESVLNWDLFSVRVAEAEVERLPEILLAIPEDKVKRMQARLSKVWHRFAYASGGLLRAGLERVFEQKLYRQRVPDAHPLLRDDALATILQWLHSKAQRGRQSHMA
;
A
#
# COMPACT_ATOMS: atom_id res chain seq x y z
N MET A 1 -12.50 10.64 1.28
CA MET A 1 -11.86 10.94 2.59
C MET A 1 -12.79 10.85 3.80
N GLY A 2 -14.09 10.57 3.62
CA GLY A 2 -15.00 10.41 4.77
C GLY A 2 -15.36 11.74 5.42
N ALA A 3 -15.53 12.82 4.61
CA ALA A 3 -15.91 14.15 5.11
C ALA A 3 -17.18 14.13 5.94
N HIS A 4 -18.13 13.29 5.55
CA HIS A 4 -19.45 13.20 6.19
C HIS A 4 -19.51 12.10 7.25
N ARG A 5 -18.36 11.50 7.63
CA ARG A 5 -18.29 10.53 8.72
C ARG A 5 -18.12 11.26 10.05
N GLN A 6 -18.39 10.53 11.13
CA GLN A 6 -18.24 11.02 12.50
C GLN A 6 -16.79 11.48 12.79
N PRO A 7 -16.58 12.42 13.72
CA PRO A 7 -15.23 12.96 14.01
C PRO A 7 -14.19 11.92 14.42
N TRP A 8 -14.60 10.82 15.03
CA TRP A 8 -13.72 9.72 15.46
C TRP A 8 -13.42 8.69 14.36
N TYR A 9 -14.09 8.77 13.20
CA TYR A 9 -13.78 7.92 12.06
C TYR A 9 -12.32 8.07 11.67
N SER A 10 -11.61 6.97 11.42
CA SER A 10 -10.17 7.02 11.13
C SER A 10 -9.35 7.70 12.25
N ARG A 11 -9.86 7.72 13.49
CA ARG A 11 -9.29 8.49 14.61
C ARG A 11 -9.10 9.98 14.31
N GLY A 12 -9.91 10.54 13.39
CA GLY A 12 -9.83 11.94 12.98
C GLY A 12 -8.73 12.27 11.96
N ILE A 13 -7.88 11.30 11.60
CA ILE A 13 -6.71 11.50 10.71
C ILE A 13 -7.15 11.99 9.34
N ARG A 14 -8.14 11.33 8.74
CA ARG A 14 -8.61 11.68 7.38
C ARG A 14 -9.30 13.05 7.34
N GLN A 15 -9.98 13.43 8.41
CA GLN A 15 -10.60 14.74 8.54
C GLN A 15 -9.53 15.82 8.72
N ALA A 16 -8.48 15.55 9.50
CA ALA A 16 -7.34 16.45 9.62
C ALA A 16 -6.65 16.68 8.28
N VAL A 17 -6.35 15.61 7.52
CA VAL A 17 -5.80 15.73 6.16
C VAL A 17 -6.71 16.54 5.25
N LEU A 18 -8.02 16.29 5.28
CA LEU A 18 -8.97 17.01 4.42
C LEU A 18 -8.99 18.51 4.74
N ARG A 19 -9.03 18.88 6.02
CA ARG A 19 -8.98 20.28 6.46
C ARG A 19 -7.65 20.92 6.09
N ALA A 20 -6.53 20.33 6.50
CA ALA A 20 -5.20 20.85 6.23
C ALA A 20 -4.94 21.03 4.72
N ALA A 21 -5.41 20.10 3.90
CA ALA A 21 -5.28 20.19 2.44
C ALA A 21 -6.10 21.33 1.83
N ALA A 22 -7.29 21.61 2.37
CA ALA A 22 -8.12 22.73 1.94
C ALA A 22 -7.55 24.06 2.44
N ASP A 23 -7.26 24.17 3.74
CA ASP A 23 -6.81 25.39 4.40
C ASP A 23 -5.47 25.89 3.85
N ASN A 24 -4.61 24.97 3.41
CA ASN A 24 -3.27 25.28 2.90
C ASN A 24 -3.13 25.10 1.38
N ASP A 25 -4.21 24.88 0.64
CA ASP A 25 -4.22 24.69 -0.82
C ASP A 25 -3.14 23.70 -1.32
N TRP A 26 -3.16 22.48 -0.77
CA TRP A 26 -2.15 21.46 -1.09
C TRP A 26 -2.12 21.07 -2.57
N LYS A 27 -3.26 21.17 -3.25
CA LYS A 27 -3.38 20.85 -4.68
C LYS A 27 -2.51 21.78 -5.52
N SER A 28 -2.65 23.10 -5.36
CA SER A 28 -1.92 24.06 -6.19
C SER A 28 -0.47 24.20 -5.74
N ARG A 29 -0.22 24.16 -4.42
CA ARG A 29 1.12 24.41 -3.86
C ARG A 29 2.06 23.22 -3.95
N TYR A 30 1.54 22.01 -3.72
CA TYR A 30 2.36 20.82 -3.55
C TYR A 30 2.03 19.69 -4.52
N ARG A 31 1.01 19.87 -5.38
CA ARG A 31 0.47 18.82 -6.25
C ARG A 31 0.01 17.59 -5.46
N ILE A 32 -0.48 17.81 -4.24
CA ILE A 32 -1.06 16.76 -3.40
C ILE A 32 -2.57 16.84 -3.53
N TYR A 33 -3.16 15.74 -3.98
CA TYR A 33 -4.59 15.65 -4.29
C TYR A 33 -5.30 14.89 -3.19
N VAL A 34 -6.32 15.51 -2.60
CA VAL A 34 -7.15 14.92 -1.53
C VAL A 34 -8.61 14.98 -1.97
N GLY A 35 -9.26 13.82 -2.12
CA GLY A 35 -10.62 13.72 -2.67
C GLY A 35 -11.57 12.82 -1.85
N GLN A 36 -12.87 12.94 -2.11
CA GLN A 36 -13.91 12.14 -1.46
C GLN A 36 -14.21 10.83 -2.20
N GLY A 37 -14.20 10.83 -3.53
CA GLY A 37 -14.54 9.66 -4.37
C GLY A 37 -13.99 9.70 -5.80
N ASP A 38 -14.46 8.76 -6.62
CA ASP A 38 -14.07 8.62 -8.03
C ASP A 38 -14.43 9.87 -8.85
N GLY A 39 -13.59 10.22 -9.83
CA GLY A 39 -13.82 11.34 -10.73
C GLY A 39 -13.36 12.71 -10.21
N GLU A 40 -13.35 12.95 -8.89
CA GLU A 40 -12.92 14.24 -8.31
C GLU A 40 -11.46 14.59 -8.58
N LEU A 41 -10.61 13.57 -8.70
CA LEU A 41 -9.18 13.73 -8.94
C LEU A 41 -8.79 13.52 -10.41
N GLY A 42 -9.77 13.36 -11.31
CA GLY A 42 -9.57 13.07 -12.73
C GLY A 42 -9.28 11.59 -12.99
N GLY A 43 -10.33 10.79 -13.22
CA GLY A 43 -10.25 9.34 -13.41
C GLY A 43 -10.74 8.53 -12.21
N THR A 44 -10.60 7.21 -12.30
CA THR A 44 -10.99 6.25 -11.26
C THR A 44 -10.00 6.23 -10.09
N TYR A 45 -10.40 5.71 -8.93
CA TYR A 45 -9.53 5.49 -7.78
C TYR A 45 -8.29 4.66 -8.15
N SER A 46 -8.45 3.59 -8.93
CA SER A 46 -7.34 2.74 -9.38
C SER A 46 -6.34 3.51 -10.24
N GLU A 47 -6.81 4.30 -11.21
CA GLU A 47 -5.95 5.18 -12.01
C GLU A 47 -5.28 6.27 -11.16
N GLY A 48 -5.97 6.75 -10.13
CA GLY A 48 -5.46 7.70 -9.14
C GLY A 48 -4.28 7.14 -8.37
N LEU A 49 -4.39 5.91 -7.87
CA LEU A 49 -3.31 5.21 -7.18
C LEU A 49 -2.14 4.95 -8.12
N ALA A 50 -2.39 4.44 -9.32
CA ALA A 50 -1.35 4.06 -10.28
C ALA A 50 -0.49 5.24 -10.78
N ARG A 51 -1.06 6.45 -10.84
CA ARG A 51 -0.32 7.67 -11.22
C ARG A 51 0.35 8.39 -10.05
N SER A 52 0.06 7.99 -8.82
CA SER A 52 0.53 8.68 -7.61
C SER A 52 1.90 8.14 -7.17
N THR A 53 2.78 9.03 -6.71
CA THR A 53 4.05 8.63 -6.10
C THR A 53 3.86 8.13 -4.68
N PHE A 54 3.04 8.85 -3.89
CA PHE A 54 2.74 8.57 -2.49
C PHE A 54 1.24 8.44 -2.27
N CYS A 55 0.83 7.46 -1.46
CA CYS A 55 -0.58 7.19 -1.18
C CYS A 55 -0.81 7.11 0.32
N LEU A 56 -1.76 7.90 0.82
CA LEU A 56 -2.12 7.92 2.23
C LEU A 56 -2.74 6.59 2.67
N VAL A 57 -2.11 5.97 3.67
CA VAL A 57 -2.60 4.81 4.39
C VAL A 57 -3.00 5.25 5.80
N ALA A 58 -4.29 5.53 5.95
CA ALA A 58 -4.94 5.88 7.21
C ALA A 58 -6.02 4.83 7.55
N PRO A 59 -6.34 4.61 8.82
CA PRO A 59 -7.26 3.56 9.25
C PRO A 59 -8.71 3.88 8.82
N GLY A 60 -9.58 2.86 8.82
CA GLY A 60 -11.02 3.03 8.67
C GLY A 60 -11.71 3.08 10.04
N ASP A 61 -12.89 2.44 10.14
CA ASP A 61 -13.45 1.99 11.42
C ASP A 61 -12.86 0.62 11.78
N GLY A 62 -11.53 0.56 11.88
CA GLY A 62 -10.75 -0.69 11.94
C GLY A 62 -9.83 -0.84 10.73
N TRP A 63 -9.82 -2.03 10.12
CA TRP A 63 -9.00 -2.32 8.94
C TRP A 63 -9.45 -1.50 7.72
N SER A 64 -8.49 -1.19 6.86
CA SER A 64 -8.70 -0.50 5.59
C SER A 64 -7.78 -1.10 4.54
N SER A 65 -8.32 -1.37 3.34
CA SER A 65 -7.57 -1.88 2.17
C SER A 65 -6.49 -0.93 1.62
N ARG A 66 -6.25 0.22 2.26
CA ARG A 66 -5.44 1.31 1.69
C ARG A 66 -3.97 0.94 1.59
N ALA A 67 -3.50 0.10 2.51
CA ALA A 67 -2.14 -0.43 2.50
C ALA A 67 -1.92 -1.31 1.26
N GLU A 68 -2.83 -2.25 1.06
CA GLU A 68 -2.88 -3.18 -0.07
C GLU A 68 -3.04 -2.41 -1.38
N ASP A 69 -4.02 -1.51 -1.46
CA ASP A 69 -4.32 -0.69 -2.63
C ASP A 69 -3.08 0.10 -3.09
N ALA A 70 -2.39 0.77 -2.16
CA ALA A 70 -1.17 1.53 -2.48
C ALA A 70 -0.08 0.61 -3.04
N VAL A 71 0.20 -0.50 -2.36
CA VAL A 71 1.24 -1.44 -2.76
C VAL A 71 0.94 -2.09 -4.12
N LEU A 72 -0.29 -2.54 -4.34
CA LEU A 72 -0.72 -3.20 -5.58
C LEU A 72 -0.66 -2.27 -6.80
N HIS A 73 -0.79 -0.96 -6.61
CA HIS A 73 -0.68 0.03 -7.68
C HIS A 73 0.73 0.64 -7.78
N GLY A 74 1.70 0.16 -7.02
CA GLY A 74 3.08 0.68 -7.04
C GLY A 74 3.25 2.07 -6.43
N CYS A 75 2.26 2.52 -5.66
CA CYS A 75 2.28 3.79 -4.95
C CYS A 75 2.93 3.64 -3.57
N ILE A 76 3.88 4.50 -3.21
CA ILE A 76 4.59 4.42 -1.91
C ILE A 76 3.60 4.66 -0.77
N PRO A 77 3.37 3.66 0.10
CA PRO A 77 2.46 3.81 1.23
C PRO A 77 2.98 4.87 2.21
N VAL A 78 2.15 5.85 2.53
CA VAL A 78 2.37 6.83 3.60
C VAL A 78 1.49 6.45 4.79
N VAL A 79 2.08 5.71 5.72
CA VAL A 79 1.38 5.12 6.85
C VAL A 79 1.21 6.14 7.97
N VAL A 80 -0.03 6.57 8.20
CA VAL A 80 -0.43 7.45 9.30
C VAL A 80 -1.39 6.67 10.19
N MET A 81 -0.81 5.85 11.07
CA MET A 81 -1.55 5.07 12.06
C MET A 81 -0.64 4.60 13.19
N ASP A 82 -0.56 5.41 14.25
CA ASP A 82 0.27 5.14 15.42
C ASP A 82 -0.21 3.89 16.15
N ARG A 83 0.76 3.06 16.54
CA ARG A 83 0.58 1.79 17.27
C ARG A 83 -0.28 0.75 16.52
N VAL A 84 -0.47 0.93 15.22
CA VAL A 84 -1.17 -0.02 14.36
C VAL A 84 -0.22 -0.51 13.29
N HIS A 85 -0.14 -1.83 13.15
CA HIS A 85 0.59 -2.45 12.07
C HIS A 85 -0.21 -2.43 10.77
N ALA A 86 0.46 -2.05 9.68
CA ALA A 86 -0.03 -2.32 8.34
C ALA A 86 -0.03 -3.82 8.06
N VAL A 87 -0.80 -4.22 7.06
CA VAL A 87 -0.82 -5.62 6.59
C VAL A 87 0.59 -6.10 6.27
N PHE A 88 0.96 -7.26 6.84
CA PHE A 88 2.30 -7.86 6.73
C PHE A 88 3.47 -7.02 7.25
N GLU A 89 3.26 -5.96 8.04
CA GLU A 89 4.37 -5.17 8.60
C GLU A 89 5.23 -5.95 9.61
N SER A 90 4.66 -6.97 10.25
CA SER A 90 5.40 -7.92 11.10
C SER A 90 6.11 -9.04 10.32
N VAL A 91 5.92 -9.08 8.99
CA VAL A 91 6.40 -10.13 8.09
C VAL A 91 7.42 -9.58 7.08
N LEU A 92 7.15 -8.40 6.53
CA LEU A 92 7.94 -7.71 5.52
C LEU A 92 8.54 -6.44 6.11
N ASN A 93 9.76 -6.09 5.71
CA ASN A 93 10.38 -4.83 6.13
C ASN A 93 9.79 -3.65 5.34
N TRP A 94 8.76 -3.03 5.91
CA TRP A 94 8.06 -1.88 5.34
C TRP A 94 8.93 -0.62 5.21
N ASP A 95 9.96 -0.45 6.04
CA ASP A 95 10.86 0.72 5.99
C ASP A 95 11.61 0.83 4.64
N LEU A 96 11.69 -0.27 3.89
CA LEU A 96 12.33 -0.31 2.57
C LEU A 96 11.46 0.24 1.45
N PHE A 97 10.14 0.35 1.65
CA PHE A 97 9.19 0.66 0.58
C PHE A 97 8.00 1.54 1.00
N SER A 98 8.00 2.06 2.22
CA SER A 98 6.96 2.91 2.77
C SER A 98 7.54 4.06 3.58
N VAL A 99 6.69 5.02 3.92
CA VAL A 99 6.99 6.14 4.82
C VAL A 99 6.00 6.09 5.97
N ARG A 100 6.48 6.03 7.21
CA ARG A 100 5.61 6.13 8.39
C ARG A 100 5.68 7.54 8.95
N VAL A 101 4.52 8.15 9.20
CA VAL A 101 4.37 9.52 9.71
C VAL A 101 3.48 9.46 10.94
N ALA A 102 3.89 10.15 12.00
CA ALA A 102 3.10 10.20 13.23
C ALA A 102 1.76 10.89 12.99
N GLU A 103 0.71 10.48 13.71
CA GLU A 103 -0.62 11.09 13.57
C GLU A 103 -0.60 12.59 13.87
N ALA A 104 0.22 13.00 14.83
CA ALA A 104 0.43 14.40 15.20
C ALA A 104 1.11 15.25 14.11
N GLU A 105 1.77 14.62 13.13
CA GLU A 105 2.47 15.31 12.04
C GLU A 105 1.69 15.25 10.71
N VAL A 106 0.45 14.79 10.73
CA VAL A 106 -0.35 14.60 9.51
C VAL A 106 -0.57 15.90 8.71
N GLU A 107 -0.61 17.04 9.38
CA GLU A 107 -0.73 18.35 8.71
C GLU A 107 0.57 18.80 8.03
N ARG A 108 1.71 18.18 8.40
CA ARG A 108 3.03 18.43 7.83
C ARG A 108 3.41 17.44 6.72
N LEU A 109 2.43 16.70 6.20
CA LEU A 109 2.64 15.72 5.13
C LEU A 109 3.35 16.33 3.91
N PRO A 110 3.00 17.52 3.40
CA PRO A 110 3.72 18.10 2.26
C PRO A 110 5.20 18.30 2.54
N GLU A 111 5.56 18.86 3.69
CA GLU A 111 6.94 19.13 4.09
C GLU A 111 7.73 17.84 4.22
N ILE A 112 7.15 16.82 4.88
CA ILE A 112 7.78 15.53 5.08
C ILE A 112 8.02 14.82 3.75
N LEU A 113 7.00 14.76 2.88
CA LEU A 113 7.08 14.01 1.63
C LEU A 113 7.97 14.69 0.59
N LEU A 114 7.94 16.03 0.50
CA LEU A 114 8.79 16.79 -0.40
C LEU A 114 10.26 16.83 0.04
N ALA A 115 10.54 16.62 1.34
CA ALA A 115 11.90 16.48 1.85
C ALA A 115 12.55 15.14 1.49
N ILE A 116 11.81 14.15 0.96
CA ILE A 116 12.34 12.86 0.57
C ILE A 116 13.09 13.00 -0.77
N PRO A 117 14.41 12.70 -0.82
CA PRO A 117 15.17 12.79 -2.07
C PRO A 117 14.65 11.84 -3.15
N GLU A 118 14.71 12.27 -4.41
CA GLU A 118 14.19 11.51 -5.56
C GLU A 118 14.84 10.12 -5.70
N ASP A 119 16.13 9.98 -5.37
CA ASP A 119 16.84 8.70 -5.37
C ASP A 119 16.28 7.74 -4.31
N LYS A 120 15.87 8.26 -3.15
CA LYS A 120 15.19 7.47 -2.11
C LYS A 120 13.80 7.02 -2.58
N VAL A 121 13.05 7.90 -3.26
CA VAL A 121 11.76 7.56 -3.89
C VAL A 121 11.92 6.42 -4.89
N LYS A 122 12.87 6.55 -5.82
CA LYS A 122 13.18 5.50 -6.83
C LYS A 122 13.57 4.17 -6.17
N ARG A 123 14.36 4.20 -5.10
CA ARG A 123 14.69 2.99 -4.33
C ARG A 123 13.46 2.34 -3.73
N MET A 124 12.56 3.10 -3.12
CA MET A 124 11.31 2.56 -2.55
C MET A 124 10.42 1.95 -3.65
N GLN A 125 10.25 2.63 -4.80
CA GLN A 125 9.50 2.10 -5.94
C GLN A 125 10.12 0.80 -6.50
N ALA A 126 11.44 0.72 -6.59
CA ALA A 126 12.15 -0.50 -6.99
C ALA A 126 12.02 -1.65 -5.97
N ARG A 127 11.75 -1.35 -4.70
CA ARG A 127 11.40 -2.35 -3.69
C ARG A 127 9.95 -2.77 -3.81
N LEU A 128 9.02 -1.83 -3.99
CA LEU A 128 7.59 -2.11 -4.25
C LEU A 128 7.39 -3.07 -5.42
N SER A 129 8.07 -2.83 -6.55
CA SER A 129 7.97 -3.69 -7.73
C SER A 129 8.41 -5.15 -7.48
N LYS A 130 9.18 -5.39 -6.41
CA LYS A 130 9.60 -6.73 -5.99
C LYS A 130 8.73 -7.34 -4.90
N VAL A 131 7.85 -6.58 -4.24
CA VAL A 131 7.04 -7.10 -3.12
C VAL A 131 5.54 -7.07 -3.38
N TRP A 132 5.05 -6.31 -4.37
CA TRP A 132 3.62 -6.12 -4.60
C TRP A 132 2.80 -7.42 -4.70
N HIS A 133 3.36 -8.45 -5.34
CA HIS A 133 2.69 -9.74 -5.53
C HIS A 133 2.36 -10.44 -4.21
N ARG A 134 3.12 -10.15 -3.13
CA ARG A 134 2.88 -10.63 -1.77
C ARG A 134 1.65 -10.02 -1.10
N PHE A 135 1.00 -9.04 -1.72
CA PHE A 135 -0.21 -8.38 -1.22
C PHE A 135 -1.46 -8.76 -2.01
N ALA A 136 -1.33 -9.58 -3.05
CA ALA A 136 -2.45 -10.08 -3.84
C ALA A 136 -2.75 -11.53 -3.48
N TYR A 137 -4.03 -11.84 -3.29
CA TYR A 137 -4.49 -13.22 -3.09
C TYR A 137 -4.86 -13.83 -4.44
N ALA A 138 -3.99 -14.67 -4.97
CA ALA A 138 -4.08 -15.25 -6.32
C ALA A 138 -4.12 -16.78 -6.33
N SER A 139 -3.79 -17.44 -5.22
CA SER A 139 -3.59 -18.88 -5.10
C SER A 139 -4.85 -19.70 -4.77
N GLY A 140 -6.02 -19.07 -4.61
CA GLY A 140 -7.29 -19.78 -4.45
C GLY A 140 -7.65 -20.58 -5.72
N GLY A 141 -8.08 -21.84 -5.60
CA GLY A 141 -8.28 -22.74 -6.76
C GLY A 141 -9.18 -22.17 -7.88
N LEU A 142 -10.22 -21.40 -7.52
CA LEU A 142 -11.11 -20.74 -8.47
C LEU A 142 -10.46 -19.51 -9.15
N LEU A 143 -9.73 -18.70 -8.38
CA LEU A 143 -9.05 -17.48 -8.81
C LEU A 143 -7.83 -17.78 -9.67
N ARG A 144 -7.09 -18.84 -9.32
CA ARG A 144 -5.89 -19.28 -10.05
C ARG A 144 -6.23 -19.65 -11.48
N ALA A 145 -7.26 -20.47 -11.70
CA ALA A 145 -7.68 -20.85 -13.05
C ALA A 145 -8.16 -19.65 -13.89
N GLY A 146 -8.79 -18.65 -13.24
CA GLY A 146 -9.18 -17.39 -13.89
C GLY A 146 -7.96 -16.54 -14.27
N LEU A 147 -7.02 -16.35 -13.35
CA LEU A 147 -5.79 -15.58 -13.56
C LEU A 147 -4.89 -16.22 -14.61
N GLU A 148 -4.72 -17.55 -14.58
CA GLU A 148 -4.00 -18.28 -15.62
C GLU A 148 -4.63 -17.99 -16.99
N ARG A 149 -5.96 -18.07 -17.15
CA ARG A 149 -6.61 -17.72 -18.43
C ARG A 149 -6.35 -16.28 -18.87
N VAL A 150 -6.37 -15.32 -17.95
CA VAL A 150 -6.10 -13.89 -18.26
C VAL A 150 -4.64 -13.72 -18.69
N PHE A 151 -3.70 -14.33 -17.97
CA PHE A 151 -2.28 -14.27 -18.29
C PHE A 151 -1.89 -15.06 -19.56
N GLU A 152 -2.66 -16.09 -19.91
CA GLU A 152 -2.48 -16.87 -21.13
C GLU A 152 -3.06 -16.20 -22.38
N GLN A 153 -3.80 -15.09 -22.23
CA GLN A 153 -4.19 -14.28 -23.38
C GLN A 153 -2.94 -13.73 -24.07
N LYS A 154 -2.90 -13.85 -25.41
CA LYS A 154 -1.75 -13.45 -26.26
C LYS A 154 -1.21 -12.04 -25.97
N LEU A 155 -2.06 -11.12 -25.51
CA LEU A 155 -1.71 -9.75 -25.12
C LEU A 155 -0.82 -9.67 -23.87
N TYR A 156 -0.99 -10.58 -22.91
CA TYR A 156 -0.20 -10.61 -21.68
C TYR A 156 1.10 -11.40 -21.86
N ARG A 157 1.04 -12.52 -22.59
CA ARG A 157 2.18 -13.40 -22.87
C ARG A 157 3.33 -12.70 -23.59
N GLN A 158 3.05 -11.65 -24.37
CA GLN A 158 4.09 -10.83 -25.03
C GLN A 158 4.86 -9.89 -24.08
N ARG A 159 4.38 -9.70 -22.84
CA ARG A 159 4.88 -8.64 -21.94
C ARG A 159 5.53 -9.16 -20.66
N VAL A 160 5.34 -10.44 -20.29
CA VAL A 160 5.82 -10.98 -19.01
C VAL A 160 6.36 -12.42 -19.15
N PRO A 161 7.51 -12.78 -18.52
CA PRO A 161 8.13 -14.12 -18.63
C PRO A 161 7.29 -15.27 -18.05
N ASP A 162 7.65 -16.50 -18.43
CA ASP A 162 6.97 -17.82 -18.29
C ASP A 162 6.46 -18.25 -16.88
N ALA A 163 6.58 -17.42 -15.85
CA ALA A 163 5.84 -17.61 -14.60
C ALA A 163 5.59 -16.27 -13.92
N HIS A 164 4.34 -15.82 -13.97
CA HIS A 164 3.93 -14.59 -13.31
C HIS A 164 4.16 -14.68 -11.79
N PRO A 165 4.78 -13.68 -11.12
CA PRO A 165 5.06 -13.73 -9.67
C PRO A 165 3.83 -14.07 -8.81
N LEU A 166 2.64 -13.60 -9.20
CA LEU A 166 1.38 -13.92 -8.51
C LEU A 166 1.01 -15.41 -8.52
N LEU A 167 1.49 -16.19 -9.50
CA LEU A 167 1.23 -17.63 -9.58
C LEU A 167 2.19 -18.45 -8.70
N ARG A 168 3.23 -17.81 -8.13
CA ARG A 168 4.26 -18.46 -7.30
C ARG A 168 4.27 -17.95 -5.85
N ASP A 169 4.26 -16.63 -5.64
CA ASP A 169 4.59 -16.00 -4.36
C ASP A 169 3.55 -14.96 -3.91
N ASP A 170 2.29 -15.37 -3.87
CA ASP A 170 1.18 -14.48 -3.51
C ASP A 170 1.07 -14.21 -1.99
N ALA A 171 0.00 -13.54 -1.56
CA ALA A 171 -0.22 -13.24 -0.15
C ALA A 171 -0.36 -14.51 0.74
N LEU A 172 -0.96 -15.59 0.23
CA LEU A 172 -1.03 -16.85 0.96
C LEU A 172 0.36 -17.48 1.09
N ALA A 173 1.13 -17.51 0.00
CA ALA A 173 2.50 -18.01 0.03
C ALA A 173 3.35 -17.23 1.04
N THR A 174 3.18 -15.91 1.12
CA THR A 174 3.85 -15.05 2.10
C THR A 174 3.57 -15.46 3.55
N ILE A 175 2.30 -15.74 3.87
CA ILE A 175 1.89 -16.22 5.20
C ILE A 175 2.52 -17.59 5.49
N LEU A 176 2.44 -18.53 4.55
CA LEU A 176 2.98 -19.88 4.72
C LEU A 176 4.51 -19.87 4.91
N GLN A 177 5.23 -19.07 4.12
CA GLN A 177 6.69 -18.90 4.25
C GLN A 177 7.07 -18.32 5.62
N TRP A 178 6.32 -17.33 6.10
CA TRP A 178 6.55 -16.74 7.42
C TRP A 178 6.30 -17.74 8.57
N LEU A 179 5.17 -18.46 8.51
CA LEU A 179 4.84 -19.50 9.49
C LEU A 179 5.90 -20.60 9.53
N HIS A 180 6.35 -21.07 8.36
CA HIS A 180 7.41 -22.06 8.25
C HIS A 180 8.71 -21.57 8.89
N SER A 181 9.10 -20.33 8.61
CA SER A 181 10.29 -19.70 9.20
C SER A 181 10.19 -19.56 10.73
N LYS A 182 9.00 -19.29 11.27
CA LYS A 182 8.78 -19.24 12.74
C LYS A 182 8.86 -20.63 13.37
N ALA A 183 8.25 -21.64 12.74
CA ALA A 183 8.30 -23.02 13.21
C ALA A 183 9.73 -23.59 13.25
N GLN A 184 10.55 -23.29 12.24
CA GLN A 184 11.96 -23.71 12.21
C GLN A 184 12.79 -23.08 13.33
N ARG A 185 12.64 -21.76 13.55
CA ARG A 185 13.32 -21.05 14.65
C ARG A 185 12.93 -21.59 16.02
N GLY A 186 11.63 -21.84 16.23
CA GLY A 186 11.14 -22.43 17.49
C GLY A 186 11.78 -23.78 17.81
N ARG A 187 11.99 -24.65 16.81
CA ARG A 187 12.68 -25.94 17.00
C ARG A 187 14.15 -25.78 17.36
N GLN A 188 14.85 -24.82 16.75
CA GLN A 188 16.26 -24.55 17.04
C GLN A 188 16.47 -24.01 18.47
N SER A 189 15.55 -23.17 18.97
CA SER A 189 15.58 -22.65 20.35
C SER A 189 15.20 -23.67 21.43
N HIS A 190 14.62 -24.83 21.07
CA HIS A 190 14.37 -25.93 22.01
C HIS A 190 15.46 -27.00 22.03
N MET A 191 16.44 -26.91 21.10
CA MET A 191 17.58 -27.84 21.00
C MET A 191 18.90 -27.23 21.51
N ALA A 192 18.89 -25.95 21.93
CA ALA A 192 20.01 -25.23 22.52
C ALA A 192 19.72 -24.92 23.99
#